data_AF-Q5JSZ6-F1
#
_entry.id   AF-Q5JSZ6-F1
#
_cell.length_a   1.000
_cell.length_b   1.000
_cell.length_c   1.000
_cell.angle_alpha   90.00
_cell.angle_beta   90.00
_cell.angle_gamma   90.00
#
_symmetry.space_group_name_H-M   'P 1'
#
loop_
_entity.id
_entity.type
_entity.pdbx_description
1 polymer ?
#
loop_
_entity_poly.entity_id
_entity_poly.type
_entity_poly.pdbx_seq_one_letter_code
_entity_poly.pdbx_strand_id
1 'polypeptide(L)'
;MWGFLKRPVVVTADINLSLVALTGMGLLSRLWRLTYPRAVVGPPFGHMVLALGGYLGGFDGNFLWNRIGAEYSSNVPVWSLRLLPALAGALSVPMAYQIVLELHFSHC
;
A
#
# COMPACT_ATOMS: atom_id res chain seq x y z
N MET A 1 27.33 33.11 -7.80
CA MET A 1 26.76 31.93 -7.11
C MET A 1 25.26 32.19 -7.03
N TRP A 2 24.31 31.54 -7.70
CA TRP A 2 24.13 30.11 -7.99
C TRP A 2 22.98 29.97 -9.03
N GLY A 3 23.31 29.85 -10.32
CA GLY A 3 22.34 29.79 -11.44
C GLY A 3 21.85 28.37 -11.75
N PHE A 4 21.20 27.69 -10.80
CA PHE A 4 21.03 26.23 -10.85
C PHE A 4 19.60 25.68 -11.05
N LEU A 5 18.55 26.49 -11.17
CA LEU A 5 17.16 25.97 -11.22
C LEU A 5 16.33 26.49 -12.40
N LYS A 6 16.94 26.56 -13.59
CA LYS A 6 16.27 26.93 -14.85
C LYS A 6 16.17 25.77 -15.86
N ARG A 7 16.21 24.52 -15.39
CA ARG A 7 15.94 23.35 -16.22
C ARG A 7 14.53 22.85 -15.92
N PRO A 8 13.61 22.78 -16.91
CA PRO A 8 12.36 22.06 -16.69
C PRO A 8 12.75 20.62 -16.33
N VAL A 9 12.26 20.12 -15.20
CA VAL A 9 12.34 18.69 -14.89
C VAL A 9 11.40 18.00 -15.87
N VAL A 10 11.92 17.68 -17.05
CA VAL A 10 11.22 16.88 -18.04
C VAL A 10 11.26 15.45 -17.51
N VAL A 11 10.21 15.08 -16.77
CA VAL A 11 9.98 13.68 -16.38
C VAL A 11 9.46 12.98 -17.63
N THR A 12 10.37 12.41 -18.41
CA THR A 12 10.00 11.55 -19.54
C THR A 12 9.46 10.25 -18.94
N ALA A 13 8.16 10.20 -18.66
CA ALA A 13 7.50 8.99 -18.21
C ALA A 13 7.31 8.08 -19.44
N ASP A 14 8.19 7.09 -19.58
CA ASP A 14 7.96 5.99 -20.51
C ASP A 14 6.82 5.13 -19.94
N ILE A 15 5.62 5.30 -20.47
CA ILE A 15 4.41 4.61 -19.99
C ILE A 15 4.44 3.20 -20.57
N ASN A 16 5.10 2.28 -19.88
CA ASN A 16 5.08 0.88 -20.23
C ASN A 16 3.68 0.29 -19.94
N LEU A 17 3.00 -0.17 -20.99
CA LEU A 17 1.64 -0.72 -20.89
C LEU A 17 1.56 -1.90 -19.92
N SER A 18 2.62 -2.71 -19.84
CA SER A 18 2.75 -3.84 -18.92
C SER A 18 2.84 -3.38 -17.47
N LEU A 19 3.55 -2.28 -17.18
CA LEU A 19 3.61 -1.68 -15.85
C LEU A 19 2.23 -1.18 -15.41
N VAL A 20 1.50 -0.51 -16.32
CA VAL A 20 0.14 -0.01 -16.05
C VAL A 20 -0.82 -1.17 -15.80
N ALA A 21 -0.77 -2.22 -16.64
CA ALA A 21 -1.58 -3.41 -16.48
C ALA A 21 -1.27 -4.15 -15.17
N LEU A 22 0.00 -4.33 -14.82
CA LEU A 22 0.42 -4.96 -13.56
C LEU A 22 0.01 -4.15 -12.33
N THR A 23 0.10 -2.82 -12.41
CA THR A 23 -0.38 -1.93 -11.35
C THR A 23 -1.89 -2.04 -11.18
N GLY A 24 -2.65 -2.05 -12.29
CA GLY A 24 -4.09 -2.25 -12.29
C GLY A 24 -4.49 -3.61 -11.71
N MET A 25 -3.83 -4.69 -12.11
CA MET A 25 -4.05 -6.03 -11.57
C MET A 25 -3.65 -6.15 -10.08
N GLY A 26 -2.55 -5.50 -9.68
CA GLY A 26 -2.11 -5.44 -8.28
C GLY A 26 -3.12 -4.73 -7.40
N LEU A 27 -3.62 -3.57 -7.84
CA LEU A 27 -4.67 -2.83 -7.14
C LEU A 27 -5.97 -3.63 -7.08
N LEU A 28 -6.42 -4.19 -8.20
CA LEU A 28 -7.65 -4.98 -8.25
C LEU A 28 -7.56 -6.18 -7.31
N SER A 29 -6.47 -6.96 -7.37
CA SER A 29 -6.31 -8.16 -6.55
C SER A 29 -6.22 -7.88 -5.04
N ARG A 30 -5.64 -6.75 -4.64
CA ARG A 30 -5.44 -6.39 -3.22
C ARG A 30 -6.56 -5.56 -2.62
N LEU A 31 -7.27 -4.79 -3.43
CA LEU A 31 -8.44 -4.03 -3.00
C LEU A 31 -9.73 -4.85 -3.04
N TRP A 32 -9.74 -5.99 -3.75
CA TRP A 32 -10.90 -6.86 -3.79
C TRP A 32 -11.08 -7.60 -2.46
N ARG A 33 -12.26 -7.44 -1.85
CA ARG A 33 -12.66 -8.02 -0.54
C ARG A 33 -11.80 -7.58 0.66
N LEU A 34 -11.77 -6.27 0.91
CA LEU A 34 -11.29 -5.70 2.18
C LEU A 34 -12.10 -6.11 3.44
N THR A 35 -12.97 -7.14 3.41
CA THR A 35 -14.00 -7.37 4.45
C THR A 35 -13.66 -8.49 5.46
N TYR A 36 -12.80 -9.47 5.17
CA TYR A 36 -12.49 -10.59 6.11
C TYR A 36 -11.11 -10.48 6.78
N PRO A 37 -10.95 -10.58 8.12
CA PRO A 37 -9.64 -10.46 8.78
C PRO A 37 -9.15 -11.72 9.51
N ARG A 38 -7.81 -11.82 9.62
CA ARG A 38 -7.09 -12.52 10.69
C ARG A 38 -5.99 -11.61 11.25
N ALA A 39 -5.69 -11.76 12.54
CA ALA A 39 -4.76 -10.91 13.27
C ALA A 39 -3.35 -10.94 12.67
N VAL A 40 -2.62 -9.82 12.78
CA VAL A 40 -1.24 -9.69 12.30
C VAL A 40 -0.32 -9.53 13.51
N VAL A 41 0.59 -10.48 13.72
CA VAL A 41 1.72 -10.34 14.66
C VAL A 41 2.92 -9.87 13.84
N GLY A 42 3.64 -8.86 14.31
CA GLY A 42 4.73 -8.26 13.54
C GLY A 42 5.57 -7.23 14.31
N PRO A 43 6.63 -6.71 13.69
CA PRO A 43 7.54 -5.75 14.31
C PRO A 43 6.84 -4.40 14.63
N PRO A 44 7.41 -3.60 15.57
CA PRO A 44 6.79 -2.37 16.07
C PRO A 44 6.54 -1.32 14.99
N PHE A 45 7.42 -1.25 13.98
CA PHE A 45 7.27 -0.29 12.87
C PHE A 45 5.98 -0.52 12.06
N GLY A 46 5.64 -1.79 11.77
CA GLY A 46 4.40 -2.13 11.07
C GLY A 46 3.16 -1.71 11.87
N HIS A 47 3.20 -1.88 13.19
CA HIS A 47 2.12 -1.46 14.07
C HIS A 47 1.96 0.06 14.12
N MET A 48 3.06 0.82 14.12
CA MET A 48 3.01 2.29 14.07
C MET A 48 2.37 2.80 12.77
N VAL A 49 2.72 2.18 11.64
CA VAL A 49 2.16 2.52 10.33
C VAL A 49 0.66 2.17 10.26
N LEU A 50 0.25 1.03 10.82
CA LEU A 50 -1.17 0.68 10.94
C LEU A 50 -1.93 1.59 11.90
N ALA A 51 -1.32 1.99 13.02
CA ALA A 51 -1.89 2.94 13.96
C ALA A 51 -2.09 4.32 13.31
N LEU A 52 -1.16 4.77 12.48
CA LEU A 52 -1.30 5.98 11.67
C LEU A 52 -2.48 5.86 10.69
N GLY A 53 -2.62 4.72 10.00
CA GLY A 53 -3.77 4.46 9.12
C GLY A 53 -5.10 4.44 9.87
N GLY A 54 -5.12 3.91 11.09
CA GLY A 54 -6.28 3.96 11.99
C GLY A 54 -6.60 5.40 12.40
N TYR A 55 -5.61 6.17 12.83
CA TYR A 55 -5.77 7.57 13.24
C TYR A 55 -6.33 8.44 12.10
N LEU A 56 -5.81 8.29 10.88
CA LEU A 56 -6.34 8.97 9.68
C LEU A 56 -7.77 8.53 9.33
N GLY A 57 -8.14 7.30 9.71
CA GLY A 57 -9.49 6.76 9.59
C GLY A 57 -10.45 7.17 10.70
N GLY A 58 -10.03 8.01 11.66
CA GLY A 58 -10.84 8.43 12.80
C GLY A 58 -10.90 7.43 13.96
N PHE A 59 -9.93 6.51 14.03
CA PHE A 59 -9.87 5.53 15.12
C PHE A 59 -9.25 6.15 16.38
N ASP A 60 -9.95 6.02 17.51
CA ASP A 60 -9.59 6.57 18.81
C ASP A 60 -8.67 5.67 19.65
N GLY A 61 -8.38 4.45 19.18
CA GLY A 61 -7.56 3.48 19.91
C GLY A 61 -8.32 2.71 21.00
N ASN A 62 -9.61 3.00 21.21
CA ASN A 62 -10.41 2.43 22.30
C ASN A 62 -11.12 1.14 21.89
N PHE A 63 -10.35 0.18 21.38
CA PHE A 63 -10.81 -1.19 21.12
C PHE A 63 -9.84 -2.16 21.77
N LEU A 64 -10.30 -3.35 22.15
CA LEU A 64 -9.45 -4.34 22.80
C LEU A 64 -9.49 -5.63 21.98
N TRP A 65 -8.38 -5.96 21.33
CA TRP A 65 -8.26 -7.10 20.40
C TRP A 65 -7.98 -8.40 21.18
N ASN A 66 -8.93 -8.80 22.02
CA ASN A 66 -8.73 -9.94 22.92
C ASN A 66 -9.04 -11.30 22.27
N ARG A 67 -9.78 -11.34 21.17
CA ARG A 67 -10.20 -12.59 20.52
C ARG A 67 -10.15 -12.49 19.00
N ILE A 68 -9.54 -13.48 18.36
CA ILE A 68 -9.53 -13.64 16.90
C ILE A 68 -10.96 -13.99 16.45
N GLY A 69 -11.51 -13.20 15.51
CA GLY A 69 -12.86 -13.40 14.99
C GLY A 69 -13.98 -12.73 15.80
N ALA A 70 -13.64 -11.87 16.78
CA ALA A 70 -14.63 -10.99 17.39
C ALA A 70 -15.20 -10.00 16.37
N GLU A 71 -16.49 -9.65 16.51
CA GLU A 71 -17.11 -8.62 15.70
C GLU A 71 -16.48 -7.25 16.00
N TYR A 72 -16.31 -6.44 14.95
CA TYR A 72 -15.83 -5.08 15.11
C TYR A 72 -16.97 -4.20 15.58
N SER A 73 -16.71 -3.38 16.61
CA SER A 73 -17.61 -2.29 16.97
C SER A 73 -17.69 -1.27 15.83
N SER A 74 -18.82 -0.57 15.71
CA SER A 74 -19.02 0.50 14.73
C SER A 74 -17.96 1.62 14.83
N ASN A 75 -17.26 1.73 15.96
CA ASN A 75 -16.18 2.72 16.18
C ASN A 75 -14.85 2.34 15.49
N VAL A 76 -14.69 1.11 15.00
CA VAL A 76 -13.44 0.68 14.37
C VAL A 76 -13.53 0.90 12.85
N PRO A 77 -12.73 1.80 12.25
CA PRO A 77 -12.71 2.01 10.80
C PRO A 77 -11.95 0.86 10.12
N VAL A 78 -12.63 -0.27 9.95
CA VAL A 78 -12.07 -1.51 9.36
C VAL A 78 -11.51 -1.26 7.96
N TRP A 79 -12.15 -0.39 7.19
CA TRP A 79 -11.73 -0.06 5.84
C TRP A 79 -10.39 0.69 5.82
N SER A 80 -10.24 1.74 6.63
CA SER A 80 -9.02 2.54 6.72
C SER A 80 -7.81 1.74 7.22
N LEU A 81 -8.04 0.88 8.22
CA LEU A 81 -7.00 -0.03 8.74
C LEU A 81 -6.46 -1.00 7.69
N ARG A 82 -7.25 -1.31 6.65
CA ARG A 82 -6.89 -2.27 5.60
C ARG A 82 -6.45 -1.63 4.30
N LEU A 83 -6.88 -0.39 4.04
CA LEU A 83 -6.49 0.35 2.86
C LEU A 83 -4.96 0.54 2.81
N LEU A 84 -4.34 0.88 3.94
CA LEU A 84 -2.91 1.09 4.00
C LEU A 84 -2.09 -0.15 3.64
N PRO A 85 -2.29 -1.34 4.26
CA PRO A 85 -1.58 -2.55 3.85
C PRO A 85 -1.97 -3.03 2.43
N ALA A 86 -3.23 -2.82 2.00
CA ALA A 86 -3.64 -3.16 0.64
C ALA A 86 -2.90 -2.31 -0.42
N LEU A 87 -2.73 -1.01 -0.18
CA LEU A 87 -1.96 -0.13 -1.06
C LEU A 87 -0.48 -0.49 -1.07
N ALA A 88 0.12 -0.74 0.10
CA ALA A 88 1.51 -1.17 0.19
C ALA A 88 1.75 -2.49 -0.59
N GLY A 89 0.82 -3.45 -0.48
CA GLY A 89 0.88 -4.70 -1.22
C GLY A 89 0.53 -4.60 -2.71
N ALA A 90 -0.22 -3.56 -3.12
CA ALA A 90 -0.49 -3.30 -4.53
C ALA A 90 0.73 -2.66 -5.21
N LEU A 91 1.40 -1.73 -4.52
CA LEU A 91 2.60 -1.03 -5.01
C LEU A 91 3.85 -1.93 -5.04
N SER A 92 3.87 -3.04 -4.29
CA SER A 92 4.97 -4.00 -4.38
C SER A 92 5.05 -4.70 -5.73
N VAL A 93 3.92 -4.83 -6.45
CA VAL A 93 3.84 -5.49 -7.77
C VAL A 93 4.60 -4.69 -8.85
N PRO A 94 4.32 -3.39 -9.10
CA PRO A 94 5.09 -2.60 -10.06
C PRO A 94 6.55 -2.42 -9.62
N MET A 95 6.83 -2.36 -8.31
CA MET A 95 8.20 -2.30 -7.81
C MET A 95 9.00 -3.56 -8.17
N ALA A 96 8.41 -4.74 -7.97
CA ALA A 96 9.04 -6.00 -8.36
C ALA A 96 9.31 -6.07 -9.86
N TYR A 97 8.38 -5.58 -10.67
CA TYR A 97 8.56 -5.48 -12.13
C TYR A 97 9.72 -4.55 -12.50
N GLN A 98 9.85 -3.38 -11.87
CA GLN A 98 10.98 -2.49 -12.10
C GLN A 98 12.32 -3.13 -11.70
N ILE A 99 12.36 -3.87 -10.60
CA ILE A 99 13.56 -4.63 -10.18
C ILE A 99 13.95 -5.65 -11.26
N VAL A 100 12.99 -6.38 -11.82
CA VAL A 100 13.24 -7.36 -12.90
C VAL A 100 13.80 -6.68 -14.15
N LEU A 101 13.30 -5.47 -14.48
CA LEU A 101 13.84 -4.68 -15.57
C LEU A 101 15.28 -4.20 -15.31
N GLU A 102 15.60 -3.74 -14.10
CA GLU A 102 16.97 -3.35 -13.72
C GLU A 102 17.93 -4.54 -13.73
N LEU A 103 17.43 -5.75 -13.43
CA LEU A 103 18.16 -7.01 -13.56
C LEU A 103 18.36 -7.45 -15.02
N HIS A 104 17.98 -6.63 -16.01
CA HIS A 104 18.13 -6.87 -17.45
C HIS A 104 17.42 -8.14 -17.94
N PHE A 105 16.34 -8.55 -17.28
CA PHE A 105 15.47 -9.59 -17.85
C PHE A 105 14.63 -8.98 -18.97
N SER A 106 14.91 -9.41 -20.20
CA SER A 106 14.23 -8.94 -21.40
C SER A 106 12.78 -9.41 -21.45
N HIS A 107 11.91 -8.55 -21.97
CA HIS A 107 10.66 -9.00 -22.56
C HIS A 107 10.98 -9.81 -23.82
N CYS A 108 10.61 -11.08 -23.84
CA CYS A 108 10.54 -11.83 -25.10
C CYS A 108 9.42 -11.26 -25.97
#